data_AF-A0A940SLW5-F1
#
_entry.id   AF-A0A940SLW5-F1
#
_cell.length_a   1.000
_cell.length_b   1.000
_cell.length_c   1.000
_cell.angle_alpha   90.00
_cell.angle_beta   90.00
_cell.angle_gamma   90.00
#
_symmetry.space_group_name_H-M   'P 1'
#
loop_
_entity.id
_entity.type
_entity.pdbx_description
1 polymer ?
#
loop_
_entity_poly.entity_id
_entity_poly.type
_entity_poly.pdbx_seq_one_letter_code
_entity_poly.pdbx_strand_id
1 'polypeptide(L)'
;MIINHNIAALNTSRQLNNASGAQAKSMEKLSSGLRINRAGDDAAGLAISEKMRGQIRGLDQASRNAQDGISLIQTAEGALNETHDILQRMRELSVQSANDTNTGQDRQNVQDEMTQLSKEVDRIANTTQFNTKNLLDGSMGAGVGAAVQNINKSDALTNGVGAAAASNTLLTGLGDTNSNSLGIAVGDKITISYVKNGTTTTNTVTVTSTTDIASLAGSFASSDLTMSNGSMIETASTGGTAAAINGITITVKDATGNIRNSATNALSSFQEVTAAKNMRADGSATFHIGANANQNLNLDINEMTASALGVAGLQVTNQGQANTAMKVIDTAIQKVSAERSKLGSFQNRLEHTINNLGTSSENLTAAESRVRDVDMAKEMMNQTKNSILSQAAQAMLAQANQQPQGVLQLLR
;
A
#
# COMPACT_ATOMS: atom_id res chain seq x y z
N MET A 1 -60.57 62.55 -26.40
CA MET A 1 -60.61 61.07 -26.41
C MET A 1 -59.79 60.61 -27.61
N ILE A 2 -58.72 59.83 -27.41
CA ILE A 2 -57.83 59.37 -28.50
C ILE A 2 -58.35 58.00 -28.95
N ILE A 3 -58.75 57.85 -30.22
CA ILE A 3 -59.50 56.67 -30.72
C ILE A 3 -58.59 55.71 -31.52
N ASN A 4 -57.52 56.22 -32.14
CA ASN A 4 -56.66 55.41 -33.01
C ASN A 4 -55.65 54.51 -32.28
N HIS A 5 -55.33 54.81 -31.02
CA HIS A 5 -54.39 54.00 -30.24
C HIS A 5 -55.07 53.48 -28.98
N ASN A 6 -55.28 52.17 -28.94
CA ASN A 6 -55.86 51.48 -27.79
C ASN A 6 -54.76 51.02 -26.83
N ILE A 7 -54.40 51.90 -25.90
CA ILE A 7 -53.36 51.67 -24.90
C ILE A 7 -53.73 50.51 -23.97
N ALA A 8 -55.02 50.33 -23.66
CA ALA A 8 -55.51 49.21 -22.86
C ALA A 8 -55.27 47.86 -23.56
N ALA A 9 -55.59 47.75 -24.86
CA ALA A 9 -55.30 46.55 -25.65
C ALA A 9 -53.79 46.28 -25.81
N LEU A 10 -52.97 47.32 -25.98
CA LEU A 10 -51.51 47.17 -26.04
C LEU A 10 -50.91 46.68 -24.71
N ASN A 11 -51.44 47.14 -23.59
CA ASN A 11 -51.02 46.67 -22.28
C ASN A 11 -51.46 45.22 -22.03
N THR A 12 -52.73 44.87 -22.32
CA THR A 12 -53.22 43.49 -22.18
C THR A 12 -52.51 42.52 -23.12
N SER A 13 -52.17 42.93 -24.35
CA SER A 13 -51.35 42.14 -25.28
C SER A 13 -49.94 41.87 -24.74
N ARG A 14 -49.28 42.89 -24.15
CA ARG A 14 -47.98 42.67 -23.48
C ARG A 14 -48.11 41.71 -22.30
N GLN A 15 -49.16 41.83 -21.49
CA GLN A 15 -49.38 40.93 -20.36
C GLN A 15 -49.73 39.50 -20.79
N LEU A 16 -50.48 39.34 -21.88
CA LEU A 16 -50.75 38.04 -22.50
C LEU A 16 -49.44 37.37 -22.95
N ASN A 17 -48.60 38.09 -23.71
CA ASN A 17 -47.30 37.57 -24.16
C ASN A 17 -46.38 37.20 -22.99
N ASN A 18 -46.36 38.02 -21.93
CA ASN A 18 -45.60 37.71 -20.71
C ASN A 18 -46.13 36.45 -20.01
N ALA A 19 -47.46 36.31 -19.86
CA ALA A 19 -48.08 35.15 -19.23
C ALA A 19 -47.88 33.86 -20.03
N SER A 20 -48.06 33.91 -21.36
CA SER A 20 -47.82 32.77 -22.25
C SER A 20 -46.34 32.36 -22.27
N GLY A 21 -45.41 33.34 -22.26
CA GLY A 21 -43.98 33.07 -22.13
C GLY A 21 -43.59 32.44 -20.79
N ALA A 22 -44.18 32.90 -19.69
CA ALA A 22 -43.98 32.31 -18.36
C ALA A 22 -44.56 30.90 -18.25
N GLN A 23 -45.73 30.64 -18.83
CA GLN A 23 -46.34 29.31 -18.90
C GLN A 23 -45.46 28.33 -19.68
N ALA A 24 -44.91 28.74 -20.82
CA ALA A 24 -43.99 27.91 -21.61
C ALA A 24 -42.73 27.53 -20.82
N LYS A 25 -42.15 28.48 -20.08
CA LYS A 25 -41.00 28.22 -19.19
C LYS A 25 -41.35 27.26 -18.05
N SER A 26 -42.52 27.41 -17.42
CA SER A 26 -42.96 26.46 -16.39
C SER A 26 -43.17 25.05 -16.94
N MET A 27 -43.70 24.92 -18.17
CA MET A 27 -43.78 23.61 -18.83
C MET A 27 -42.40 23.00 -19.11
N GLU A 28 -41.42 23.81 -19.53
CA GLU A 28 -40.05 23.34 -19.73
C GLU A 28 -39.41 22.83 -18.42
N LYS A 29 -39.61 23.53 -17.31
CA LYS A 29 -39.11 23.12 -15.99
C LYS A 29 -39.80 21.88 -15.46
N LEU A 30 -41.12 21.78 -15.60
CA LEU A 30 -41.89 20.60 -15.20
C LEU A 30 -41.53 19.37 -16.04
N SER A 31 -41.30 19.54 -17.34
CA SER A 31 -40.93 18.43 -18.23
C SER A 31 -39.52 17.92 -17.98
N SER A 32 -38.58 18.80 -17.60
CA SER A 32 -37.19 18.42 -17.32
C SER A 32 -36.95 18.02 -15.86
N GLY A 33 -37.83 18.43 -14.94
CA GLY A 33 -37.60 18.32 -13.49
C GLY A 33 -36.52 19.30 -12.97
N LEU A 34 -35.97 20.15 -13.83
CA LEU A 34 -34.87 21.05 -13.50
C LEU A 34 -35.37 22.49 -13.44
N ARG A 35 -34.99 23.18 -12.37
CA ARG A 35 -35.17 24.62 -12.18
C ARG A 35 -34.28 25.43 -13.12
N ILE A 36 -33.06 24.94 -13.37
CA ILE A 36 -32.05 25.54 -14.23
C ILE A 36 -31.84 24.63 -15.45
N ASN A 37 -32.56 24.93 -16.54
CA ASN A 37 -32.44 24.16 -17.78
C ASN A 37 -31.53 24.86 -18.80
N ARG A 38 -31.51 26.20 -18.80
CA ARG A 38 -30.67 27.02 -19.68
C ARG A 38 -29.76 27.94 -18.86
N ALA A 39 -28.64 28.35 -19.44
CA ALA A 39 -27.74 29.33 -18.82
C ALA A 39 -28.40 30.68 -18.49
N GLY A 40 -29.50 31.02 -19.19
CA GLY A 40 -30.28 32.22 -18.93
C GLY A 40 -31.21 32.15 -17.71
N ASP A 41 -31.43 30.96 -17.12
CA ASP A 41 -32.26 30.83 -15.90
C ASP A 41 -31.48 31.24 -14.64
N ASP A 42 -30.24 30.77 -14.51
CA ASP A 42 -29.28 31.14 -13.46
C ASP A 42 -27.86 30.72 -13.89
N ALA A 43 -27.08 31.67 -14.38
CA ALA A 43 -25.73 31.40 -14.85
C ALA A 43 -24.77 30.96 -13.73
N ALA A 44 -24.92 31.52 -12.53
CA ALA A 44 -24.08 31.18 -11.38
C ALA A 44 -24.44 29.79 -10.84
N GLY A 45 -25.74 29.51 -10.68
CA GLY A 45 -26.25 28.21 -10.25
C GLY A 45 -25.85 27.09 -11.23
N LEU A 46 -25.91 27.35 -12.53
CA LEU A 46 -25.45 26.39 -13.54
C LEU A 46 -23.96 26.06 -13.37
N ALA A 47 -23.09 27.07 -13.24
CA ALA A 47 -21.65 26.86 -13.08
C ALA A 47 -21.30 26.04 -11.83
N ILE A 48 -21.96 26.31 -10.70
CA ILE A 48 -21.77 25.53 -9.47
C ILE A 48 -22.28 24.10 -9.66
N SER A 49 -23.46 23.91 -10.29
CA SER A 49 -24.03 22.58 -10.54
C SER A 49 -23.13 21.72 -11.44
N GLU A 50 -22.52 22.29 -12.48
CA GLU A 50 -21.60 21.56 -13.36
C GLU A 50 -20.31 21.16 -12.62
N LYS A 51 -19.80 22.02 -11.73
CA LYS A 51 -18.67 21.67 -10.85
C LYS A 51 -19.05 20.52 -9.91
N MET A 52 -20.20 20.59 -9.25
CA MET A 52 -20.68 19.53 -8.36
C MET A 52 -20.87 18.22 -9.12
N ARG A 53 -21.43 18.25 -10.32
CA ARG A 53 -21.62 17.08 -11.19
C ARG A 53 -20.31 16.48 -11.70
N GLY A 54 -19.29 17.30 -11.92
CA GLY A 54 -17.93 16.85 -12.18
C GLY A 54 -17.32 16.14 -10.96
N GLN A 55 -17.50 16.73 -9.77
CA GLN A 55 -17.01 16.14 -8.52
C GLN A 55 -17.72 14.82 -8.18
N ILE A 56 -19.04 14.73 -8.29
CA ILE A 56 -19.82 13.50 -8.05
C ILE A 56 -19.28 12.36 -8.94
N ARG A 57 -19.17 12.59 -10.25
CA ARG A 57 -18.62 11.59 -11.18
C ARG A 57 -17.17 11.22 -10.86
N GLY A 58 -16.37 12.18 -10.40
CA GLY A 58 -15.01 11.95 -9.93
C GLY A 58 -14.96 11.09 -8.65
N LEU A 59 -15.85 11.34 -7.69
CA LEU A 59 -15.95 10.58 -6.44
C LEU A 59 -16.41 9.13 -6.71
N ASP A 60 -17.38 8.94 -7.60
CA ASP A 60 -17.87 7.61 -7.98
C ASP A 60 -16.78 6.81 -8.70
N GLN A 61 -16.01 7.45 -9.59
CA GLN A 61 -14.86 6.82 -10.23
C GLN A 61 -13.75 6.51 -9.21
N ALA A 62 -13.48 7.42 -8.28
CA ALA A 62 -12.52 7.19 -7.21
C ALA A 62 -12.92 6.01 -6.31
N SER A 63 -14.20 5.83 -6.04
CA SER A 63 -14.74 4.68 -5.31
C SER A 63 -14.47 3.37 -6.05
N ARG A 64 -14.71 3.33 -7.37
CA ARG A 64 -14.36 2.17 -8.21
C ARG A 64 -12.86 1.89 -8.23
N ASN A 65 -12.03 2.92 -8.39
CA ASN A 65 -10.57 2.77 -8.34
C ASN A 65 -10.10 2.22 -6.97
N ALA A 66 -10.74 2.61 -5.87
CA ALA A 66 -10.45 2.09 -4.54
C ALA A 66 -10.85 0.62 -4.40
N GLN A 67 -12.00 0.21 -4.98
CA GLN A 67 -12.43 -1.19 -5.04
C GLN A 67 -11.46 -2.05 -5.86
N ASP A 68 -11.00 -1.56 -7.01
CA ASP A 68 -9.96 -2.25 -7.81
C ASP A 68 -8.67 -2.43 -7.01
N GLY A 69 -8.30 -1.43 -6.21
CA GLY A 69 -7.18 -1.51 -5.26
C GLY A 69 -7.36 -2.61 -4.21
N ILE A 70 -8.57 -2.75 -3.64
CA ILE A 70 -8.90 -3.83 -2.71
C ILE A 70 -8.76 -5.20 -3.40
N SER A 71 -9.27 -5.36 -4.62
CA SER A 71 -9.16 -6.62 -5.36
C SER A 71 -7.70 -6.99 -5.68
N LEU A 72 -6.85 -6.01 -6.00
CA LEU A 72 -5.42 -6.22 -6.17
C LEU A 72 -4.77 -6.67 -4.86
N ILE A 73 -5.08 -6.00 -3.75
CA ILE A 73 -4.57 -6.36 -2.41
C ILE A 73 -4.96 -7.79 -2.03
N GLN A 74 -6.22 -8.17 -2.22
CA GLN A 74 -6.70 -9.52 -1.90
C GLN A 74 -6.01 -10.59 -2.74
N THR A 75 -5.71 -10.30 -4.00
CA THR A 75 -4.94 -11.21 -4.88
C THR A 75 -3.53 -11.42 -4.33
N ALA A 76 -2.86 -10.34 -3.91
CA ALA A 76 -1.54 -10.44 -3.28
C ALA A 76 -1.60 -11.15 -1.92
N GLU A 77 -2.59 -10.86 -1.08
CA GLU A 77 -2.74 -11.48 0.24
C GLU A 77 -2.99 -12.99 0.15
N GLY A 78 -3.82 -13.45 -0.79
CA GLY A 78 -4.04 -14.88 -1.03
C GLY A 78 -2.74 -15.62 -1.36
N ALA A 79 -1.93 -15.05 -2.25
CA ALA A 79 -0.61 -15.60 -2.59
C ALA A 79 0.37 -15.59 -1.41
N LEU A 80 0.35 -14.53 -0.58
CA LEU A 80 1.18 -14.46 0.62
C LEU A 80 0.73 -15.44 1.71
N ASN A 81 -0.55 -15.82 1.75
CA ASN A 81 -1.03 -16.85 2.67
C ASN A 81 -0.46 -18.22 2.31
N GLU A 82 -0.50 -18.61 1.04
CA GLU A 82 0.14 -19.85 0.56
C GLU A 82 1.65 -19.83 0.81
N THR A 83 2.30 -18.69 0.57
CA THR A 83 3.73 -18.52 0.88
C THR A 83 4.01 -18.72 2.37
N HIS A 84 3.14 -18.22 3.25
CA HIS A 84 3.26 -18.41 4.70
C HIS A 84 3.15 -19.89 5.10
N ASP A 85 2.18 -20.61 4.55
CA ASP A 85 1.97 -22.04 4.84
C ASP A 85 3.14 -22.89 4.34
N ILE A 86 3.70 -22.56 3.16
CA ILE A 86 4.91 -23.20 2.65
C ILE A 86 6.11 -22.93 3.57
N LEU A 87 6.29 -21.69 4.04
CA LEU A 87 7.38 -21.36 4.98
C LEU A 87 7.23 -22.09 6.31
N GLN A 88 6.01 -22.25 6.83
CA GLN A 88 5.77 -23.07 8.02
C GLN A 88 6.15 -24.53 7.77
N ARG A 89 5.80 -25.10 6.60
CA ARG A 89 6.22 -26.45 6.23
C ARG A 89 7.75 -26.57 6.11
N MET A 90 8.42 -25.59 5.51
CA MET A 90 9.90 -25.55 5.45
C MET A 90 10.53 -25.51 6.85
N ARG A 91 9.87 -24.83 7.80
CA ARG A 91 10.30 -24.79 9.20
C ARG A 91 10.18 -26.16 9.85
N GLU A 92 9.06 -26.86 9.66
CA GLU A 92 8.86 -28.23 10.17
C GLU A 92 9.95 -29.18 9.66
N LEU A 93 10.24 -29.14 8.36
CA LEU A 93 11.29 -29.93 7.73
C LEU A 93 12.68 -29.60 8.29
N SER A 94 12.94 -28.32 8.56
CA SER A 94 14.20 -27.89 9.18
C SER A 94 14.34 -28.41 10.61
N VAL A 95 13.26 -28.39 11.40
CA VAL A 95 13.21 -28.97 12.75
C VAL A 95 13.41 -30.49 12.69
N GLN A 96 12.76 -31.17 11.75
CA GLN A 96 12.94 -32.60 11.53
C GLN A 96 14.40 -32.92 11.18
N SER A 97 15.01 -32.21 10.24
CA SER A 97 16.39 -32.43 9.82
C SER A 97 17.42 -32.13 10.92
N ALA A 98 17.08 -31.25 11.87
CA ALA A 98 17.92 -30.93 13.02
C ALA A 98 18.03 -32.08 14.05
N ASN A 99 17.15 -33.09 13.98
CA ASN A 99 17.21 -34.24 14.88
C ASN A 99 18.33 -35.22 14.48
N ASP A 100 19.11 -35.67 15.45
CA ASP A 100 20.24 -36.61 15.24
C ASP A 100 19.80 -38.05 14.95
N THR A 101 18.53 -38.38 15.17
CA THR A 101 17.97 -39.68 14.79
C THR A 101 17.91 -39.88 13.27
N ASN A 102 17.97 -38.81 12.47
CA ASN A 102 17.92 -38.88 11.02
C ASN A 102 19.28 -39.21 10.42
N THR A 103 19.30 -40.14 9.47
CA THR A 103 20.51 -40.48 8.73
C THR A 103 20.85 -39.40 7.70
N GLY A 104 22.06 -39.43 7.14
CA GLY A 104 22.42 -38.52 6.05
C GLY A 104 21.50 -38.64 4.82
N GLN A 105 21.01 -39.85 4.53
CA GLN A 105 20.07 -40.09 3.44
C GLN A 105 18.69 -39.51 3.73
N ASP A 106 18.20 -39.62 4.97
CA ASP A 106 16.91 -39.04 5.36
C ASP A 106 16.94 -37.52 5.23
N ARG A 107 18.06 -36.89 5.60
CA ARG A 107 18.26 -35.44 5.43
C ARG A 107 18.34 -35.03 3.96
N GLN A 108 18.83 -35.89 3.06
CA GLN A 108 18.76 -35.64 1.62
C GLN A 108 17.32 -35.67 1.10
N ASN A 109 16.49 -36.61 1.56
CA ASN A 109 15.08 -36.66 1.17
C ASN A 109 14.34 -35.40 1.65
N VAL A 110 14.63 -34.93 2.87
CA VAL A 110 14.10 -33.66 3.40
C VAL A 110 14.62 -32.46 2.58
N GLN A 111 15.89 -32.49 2.15
CA GLN A 111 16.48 -31.46 1.28
C GLN A 111 15.78 -31.36 -0.08
N ASP A 112 15.38 -32.49 -0.66
CA ASP A 112 14.64 -32.51 -1.92
C ASP A 112 13.25 -31.86 -1.76
N GLU A 113 12.53 -32.17 -0.68
CA GLU A 113 11.25 -31.51 -0.34
C GLU A 113 11.44 -30.00 -0.14
N MET A 114 12.44 -29.60 0.65
CA MET A 114 12.80 -28.19 0.86
C MET A 114 13.09 -27.44 -0.45
N THR A 115 13.77 -28.10 -1.39
CA THR A 115 14.09 -27.52 -2.70
C THR A 115 12.83 -27.34 -3.55
N GLN A 116 11.86 -28.26 -3.49
CA GLN A 116 10.59 -28.10 -4.18
C GLN A 116 9.74 -26.98 -3.57
N LEU A 117 9.68 -26.90 -2.23
CA LEU A 117 8.97 -25.83 -1.54
C LEU A 117 9.56 -24.45 -1.88
N SER A 118 10.88 -24.33 -1.92
CA SER A 118 11.55 -23.09 -2.37
C SER A 118 11.19 -22.71 -3.81
N LYS A 119 11.13 -23.68 -4.73
CA LYS A 119 10.69 -23.43 -6.11
C LYS A 119 9.23 -23.00 -6.19
N GLU A 120 8.39 -23.55 -5.31
CA GLU A 120 6.99 -23.19 -5.25
C GLU A 120 6.80 -21.76 -4.72
N VAL A 121 7.56 -21.33 -3.72
CA VAL A 121 7.62 -19.92 -3.28
C VAL A 121 8.01 -19.00 -4.45
N ASP A 122 9.05 -19.35 -5.20
CA ASP A 122 9.45 -18.58 -6.39
C ASP A 122 8.37 -18.59 -7.48
N ARG A 123 7.68 -19.71 -7.69
CA ARG A 123 6.58 -19.81 -8.66
C ARG A 123 5.43 -18.90 -8.26
N ILE A 124 5.01 -18.92 -7.00
CA ILE A 124 3.94 -18.04 -6.49
C ILE A 124 4.34 -16.59 -6.68
N ALA A 125 5.57 -16.22 -6.30
CA ALA A 125 6.04 -14.84 -6.44
C ALA A 125 6.04 -14.34 -7.90
N ASN A 126 6.46 -15.20 -8.84
CA ASN A 126 6.59 -14.84 -10.26
C ASN A 126 5.30 -14.98 -11.08
N THR A 127 4.31 -15.76 -10.61
CA THR A 127 3.05 -16.00 -11.34
C THR A 127 1.86 -15.22 -10.78
N THR A 128 1.98 -14.65 -9.57
CA THR A 128 0.91 -13.84 -8.97
C THR A 128 0.80 -12.51 -9.71
N GLN A 129 -0.26 -12.39 -10.52
CA GLN A 129 -0.52 -11.23 -11.33
C GLN A 129 -1.95 -10.72 -11.17
N PHE A 130 -2.13 -9.41 -11.27
CA PHE A 130 -3.43 -8.76 -11.39
C PHE A 130 -3.41 -7.88 -12.63
N ASN A 131 -4.34 -8.14 -13.57
CA ASN A 131 -4.40 -7.43 -14.85
C ASN A 131 -3.03 -7.34 -15.54
N THR A 132 -2.37 -8.49 -15.73
CA THR A 132 -1.03 -8.67 -16.32
C THR A 132 0.13 -7.97 -15.60
N LYS A 133 -0.10 -7.41 -14.40
CA LYS A 133 0.96 -6.85 -13.55
C LYS A 133 1.34 -7.85 -12.48
N ASN A 134 2.62 -8.19 -12.40
CA ASN A 134 3.13 -9.03 -11.32
C ASN A 134 3.09 -8.27 -10.01
N LEU A 135 2.81 -8.98 -8.91
CA LEU A 135 2.61 -8.35 -7.60
C LEU A 135 3.77 -8.57 -6.63
N LEU A 136 4.42 -9.73 -6.70
CA LEU A 136 5.32 -10.24 -5.65
C LEU A 136 6.78 -10.42 -6.12
N ASP A 137 7.04 -10.28 -7.42
CA ASP A 137 8.38 -10.39 -8.04
C ASP A 137 9.28 -9.16 -7.80
N GLY A 138 8.76 -8.17 -7.07
CA GLY A 138 9.44 -6.91 -6.78
C GLY A 138 9.17 -5.80 -7.78
N SER A 139 8.50 -6.06 -8.90
CA SER A 139 8.09 -5.01 -9.84
C SER A 139 7.14 -3.98 -9.22
N MET A 140 6.40 -4.35 -8.17
CA MET A 140 5.47 -3.46 -7.43
C MET A 140 6.11 -2.74 -6.23
N GLY A 141 7.42 -2.86 -6.04
CA GLY A 141 8.13 -2.20 -4.94
C GLY A 141 8.41 -0.72 -5.21
N ALA A 142 8.66 0.05 -4.14
CA ALA A 142 9.15 1.41 -4.26
C ALA A 142 10.45 1.45 -5.08
N GLY A 143 10.60 2.46 -5.95
CA GLY A 143 11.79 2.64 -6.77
C GLY A 143 13.09 2.66 -5.94
N VAL A 144 14.09 1.93 -6.42
CA VAL A 144 15.40 1.82 -5.76
C VAL A 144 16.46 2.26 -6.76
N GLY A 145 16.95 3.50 -6.59
CA GLY A 145 17.88 4.16 -7.52
C GLY A 145 19.29 3.55 -7.59
N ALA A 146 19.67 2.74 -6.58
CA ALA A 146 20.87 1.91 -6.58
C ALA A 146 20.62 0.69 -5.70
N ALA A 147 21.12 -0.48 -6.10
CA ALA A 147 20.92 -1.70 -5.34
C ALA A 147 21.39 -1.54 -3.89
N VAL A 148 20.53 -1.90 -2.93
CA VAL A 148 20.77 -1.70 -1.50
C VAL A 148 21.49 -2.92 -0.94
N GLN A 149 22.55 -2.68 -0.15
CA GLN A 149 23.31 -3.72 0.54
C GLN A 149 22.52 -4.23 1.75
N ASN A 150 22.59 -5.53 2.02
CA ASN A 150 22.09 -6.07 3.28
C ASN A 150 23.00 -5.57 4.42
N ILE A 151 22.38 -5.09 5.50
CA ILE A 151 23.10 -4.74 6.73
C ILE A 151 22.49 -5.53 7.89
N ASN A 152 23.31 -6.41 8.47
CA ASN A 152 22.98 -7.13 9.69
C ASN A 152 23.75 -6.52 10.86
N LYS A 153 23.05 -6.25 11.96
CA LYS A 153 23.65 -5.69 13.17
C LYS A 153 23.41 -6.62 14.36
N SER A 154 24.46 -6.92 15.10
CA SER A 154 24.39 -7.50 16.44
C SER A 154 24.67 -6.40 17.46
N ASP A 155 24.01 -6.51 18.62
CA ASP A 155 24.00 -5.51 19.69
C ASP A 155 25.40 -5.12 20.21
N ALA A 156 25.44 -4.10 21.07
CA ALA A 156 26.68 -3.54 21.59
C ALA A 156 27.42 -4.53 22.51
N LEU A 157 28.53 -5.08 22.02
CA LEU A 157 29.58 -5.74 22.79
C LEU A 157 30.44 -4.68 23.51
N THR A 158 30.85 -5.01 24.73
CA THR A 158 31.80 -4.20 25.50
C THR A 158 33.18 -4.85 25.47
N ASN A 159 34.23 -4.06 25.67
CA ASN A 159 35.51 -4.58 26.13
C ASN A 159 35.39 -4.87 27.64
N GLY A 160 36.28 -5.72 28.17
CA GLY A 160 36.30 -6.13 29.59
C GLY A 160 36.51 -5.00 30.61
N VAL A 161 36.48 -3.74 30.18
CA VAL A 161 36.56 -2.51 30.99
C VAL A 161 35.31 -1.63 30.82
N GLY A 162 34.25 -2.13 30.16
CA GLY A 162 32.96 -1.46 29.99
C GLY A 162 32.93 -0.40 28.88
N ALA A 163 34.01 -0.21 28.12
CA ALA A 163 34.00 0.63 26.92
C ALA A 163 33.49 -0.17 25.71
N ALA A 164 32.94 0.51 24.69
CA ALA A 164 32.47 -0.14 23.47
C ALA A 164 33.60 -0.95 22.79
N ALA A 165 33.31 -2.19 22.37
CA ALA A 165 34.28 -3.02 21.66
C ALA A 165 34.65 -2.39 20.29
N ALA A 166 35.93 -2.35 19.98
CA ALA A 166 36.49 -1.93 18.68
C ALA A 166 37.05 -3.13 17.91
N SER A 167 37.29 -2.99 16.60
CA SER A 167 37.71 -4.11 15.72
C SER A 167 38.99 -4.83 16.16
N ASN A 168 39.88 -4.16 16.90
CA ASN A 168 41.13 -4.70 17.44
C ASN A 168 40.99 -5.29 18.87
N THR A 169 39.78 -5.31 19.43
CA THR A 169 39.54 -5.88 20.77
C THR A 169 39.74 -7.39 20.69
N LEU A 170 40.53 -7.94 21.60
CA LEU A 170 40.75 -9.38 21.69
C LEU A 170 39.45 -10.09 22.07
N LEU A 171 39.19 -11.25 21.44
CA LEU A 171 38.00 -12.06 21.73
C LEU A 171 37.91 -12.51 23.19
N THR A 172 39.06 -12.75 23.83
CA THR A 172 39.14 -13.12 25.26
C THR A 172 38.77 -11.97 26.20
N GLY A 173 38.78 -10.74 25.69
CA GLY A 173 38.46 -9.52 26.43
C GLY A 173 37.05 -8.99 26.16
N LEU A 174 36.18 -9.78 25.51
CA LEU A 174 34.81 -9.35 25.22
C LEU A 174 33.89 -9.51 26.44
N GLY A 175 33.01 -8.52 26.61
CA GLY A 175 31.92 -8.50 27.57
C GLY A 175 30.56 -8.34 26.92
N ASP A 176 29.50 -8.75 27.64
CA ASP A 176 28.11 -8.48 27.26
C ASP A 176 27.74 -6.99 27.45
N THR A 177 26.49 -6.63 27.12
CA THR A 177 25.96 -5.27 27.33
C THR A 177 25.99 -4.82 28.79
N ASN A 178 26.12 -5.75 29.74
CA ASN A 178 26.22 -5.51 31.17
C ASN A 178 27.68 -5.59 31.68
N SER A 179 28.66 -5.62 30.77
CA SER A 179 30.10 -5.73 31.07
C SER A 179 30.53 -7.05 31.76
N ASN A 180 29.71 -8.10 31.69
CA ASN A 180 30.12 -9.43 32.13
C ASN A 180 31.00 -10.09 31.07
N SER A 181 32.09 -10.74 31.50
CA SER A 181 32.96 -11.48 30.57
C SER A 181 32.18 -12.58 29.85
N LEU A 182 32.36 -12.67 28.53
CA LEU A 182 31.81 -13.75 27.70
C LEU A 182 32.52 -15.09 27.93
N GLY A 183 33.61 -15.08 28.72
CA GLY A 183 34.35 -16.27 29.12
C GLY A 183 35.16 -16.92 28.00
N ILE A 184 35.30 -16.28 26.83
CA ILE A 184 36.06 -16.82 25.70
C ILE A 184 37.53 -17.00 26.11
N ALA A 185 38.08 -18.19 25.88
CA ALA A 185 39.45 -18.56 26.23
C ALA A 185 40.28 -18.96 25.00
N VAL A 186 41.60 -18.92 25.16
CA VAL A 186 42.53 -19.42 24.14
C VAL A 186 42.30 -20.92 23.91
N GLY A 187 42.16 -21.32 22.65
CA GLY A 187 41.81 -22.68 22.25
C GLY A 187 40.32 -22.91 21.99
N ASP A 188 39.46 -21.95 22.31
CA ASP A 188 38.04 -22.00 21.92
C ASP A 188 37.89 -21.92 20.39
N LYS A 189 36.82 -22.54 19.87
CA LYS A 189 36.46 -22.53 18.45
C LYS A 189 35.20 -21.71 18.24
N ILE A 190 35.32 -20.62 17.48
CA ILE A 190 34.18 -19.80 17.06
C ILE A 190 33.77 -20.22 15.66
N THR A 191 32.56 -20.75 15.52
CA THR A 191 31.99 -21.19 14.26
C THR A 191 30.93 -20.18 13.82
N ILE A 192 31.17 -19.51 12.71
CA ILE A 192 30.23 -18.59 12.08
C ILE A 192 29.55 -19.34 10.93
N SER A 193 28.22 -19.39 10.96
CA SER A 193 27.40 -19.95 9.87
C SER A 193 26.46 -18.88 9.34
N TYR A 194 26.38 -18.75 8.03
CA TYR A 194 25.49 -17.83 7.34
C TYR A 194 25.04 -18.40 6.00
N VAL A 195 23.90 -17.92 5.49
CA VAL A 195 23.40 -18.30 4.17
C VAL A 195 23.67 -17.15 3.20
N LYS A 196 24.35 -17.46 2.09
CA LYS A 196 24.52 -16.55 0.94
C LYS A 196 24.05 -17.26 -0.32
N ASN A 197 23.10 -16.66 -1.04
CA ASN A 197 22.51 -17.24 -2.25
C ASN A 197 22.11 -18.73 -2.08
N GLY A 198 21.51 -19.05 -0.93
CA GLY A 198 21.07 -20.39 -0.56
C GLY A 198 22.11 -21.33 0.03
N THR A 199 23.39 -21.09 -0.21
CA THR A 199 24.42 -21.98 0.33
C THR A 199 24.79 -21.56 1.74
N THR A 200 24.63 -22.47 2.70
CA THR A 200 25.11 -22.27 4.07
C THR A 200 26.63 -22.41 4.10
N THR A 201 27.34 -21.31 4.33
CA THR A 201 28.78 -21.30 4.53
C THR A 201 29.08 -21.30 6.01
N THR A 202 29.90 -22.25 6.45
CA THR A 202 30.34 -22.38 7.84
C THR A 202 31.84 -22.26 7.90
N ASN A 203 32.34 -21.26 8.64
CA ASN A 203 33.77 -21.03 8.85
C ASN A 203 34.07 -21.08 10.35
N THR A 204 35.16 -21.74 10.71
CA THR A 204 35.58 -21.87 12.12
C THR A 204 36.93 -21.18 12.33
N VAL A 205 36.96 -20.24 13.26
CA VAL A 205 38.17 -19.57 13.75
C VAL A 205 38.54 -20.15 15.10
N THR A 206 39.81 -20.49 15.29
CA THR A 206 40.32 -20.91 16.61
C THR A 206 40.91 -19.70 17.33
N VAL A 207 40.46 -19.46 18.56
CA VAL A 207 40.90 -18.32 19.39
C VAL A 207 42.34 -18.54 19.83
N THR A 208 43.21 -17.59 19.50
CA THR A 208 44.60 -17.55 19.97
C THR A 208 44.81 -16.29 20.81
N SER A 209 45.99 -16.13 21.41
CA SER A 209 46.30 -14.94 22.23
C SER A 209 46.27 -13.61 21.45
N THR A 210 46.21 -13.66 20.12
CA THR A 210 46.19 -12.49 19.24
C THR A 210 44.93 -12.41 18.37
N THR A 211 43.95 -13.31 18.51
CA THR A 211 42.71 -13.22 17.72
C THR A 211 41.83 -12.10 18.23
N ASP A 212 41.67 -11.09 17.39
CA ASP A 212 40.78 -9.95 17.57
C ASP A 212 39.48 -10.13 16.76
N ILE A 213 38.52 -9.22 16.94
CA ILE A 213 37.25 -9.26 16.21
C ILE A 213 37.47 -9.12 14.70
N ALA A 214 38.51 -8.39 14.27
CA ALA A 214 38.88 -8.30 12.85
C ALA A 214 39.23 -9.67 12.23
N SER A 215 39.80 -10.60 13.01
CA SER A 215 40.04 -11.97 12.55
C SER A 215 38.75 -12.77 12.25
N LEU A 216 37.60 -12.37 12.81
CA LEU A 216 36.28 -12.93 12.46
C LEU A 216 35.75 -12.36 11.14
N ALA A 217 36.19 -11.17 10.72
CA ALA A 217 35.78 -10.58 9.44
C ALA A 217 36.22 -11.46 8.25
N GLY A 218 37.41 -12.10 8.33
CA GLY A 218 37.88 -13.04 7.32
C GLY A 218 37.05 -14.32 7.16
N SER A 219 36.14 -14.60 8.10
CA SER A 219 35.19 -15.71 7.99
C SER A 219 33.96 -15.38 7.14
N PHE A 220 33.76 -14.12 6.80
CA PHE A 220 32.73 -13.71 5.87
C PHE A 220 33.35 -13.55 4.48
N ALA A 221 33.00 -14.44 3.55
CA ALA A 221 33.55 -14.39 2.21
C ALA A 221 33.01 -13.13 1.51
N SER A 222 33.88 -12.15 1.30
CA SER A 222 33.66 -10.86 0.61
C SER A 222 32.77 -9.82 1.30
N SER A 223 32.26 -10.00 2.52
CA SER A 223 31.57 -8.93 3.26
C SER A 223 32.43 -8.31 4.37
N ASP A 224 32.17 -7.02 4.64
CA ASP A 224 32.89 -6.28 5.66
C ASP A 224 32.12 -6.40 7.00
N LEU A 225 32.62 -7.25 7.89
CA LEU A 225 32.24 -7.20 9.31
C LEU A 225 33.00 -6.03 9.96
N THR A 226 32.29 -4.99 10.35
CA THR A 226 32.84 -3.78 10.97
C THR A 226 32.30 -3.60 12.37
N MET A 227 33.14 -3.14 13.31
CA MET A 227 32.67 -2.69 14.63
C MET A 227 32.37 -1.21 14.59
N SER A 228 31.19 -0.82 15.08
CA SER A 228 30.87 0.59 15.33
C SER A 228 30.12 0.72 16.66
N ASN A 229 30.68 1.52 17.57
CA ASN A 229 30.15 1.74 18.92
C ASN A 229 29.80 0.44 19.68
N GLY A 230 30.66 -0.59 19.56
CA GLY A 230 30.48 -1.88 20.22
C GLY A 230 29.58 -2.86 19.47
N SER A 231 28.82 -2.40 18.47
CA SER A 231 27.97 -3.29 17.66
C SER A 231 28.74 -3.93 16.52
N MET A 232 28.45 -5.22 16.28
CA MET A 232 28.93 -5.90 15.08
C MET A 232 28.02 -5.60 13.91
N ILE A 233 28.56 -5.02 12.84
CA ILE A 233 27.81 -4.66 11.64
C ILE A 233 28.40 -5.45 10.48
N GLU A 234 27.64 -6.38 9.93
CA GLU A 234 27.96 -7.07 8.68
C GLU A 234 27.27 -6.32 7.55
N THR A 235 28.05 -5.90 6.55
CA THR A 235 27.54 -5.26 5.33
C THR A 235 27.87 -6.14 4.12
N ALA A 236 26.84 -6.55 3.39
CA ALA A 236 27.01 -7.33 2.17
C ALA A 236 27.90 -6.60 1.15
N SER A 237 28.78 -7.35 0.48
CA SER A 237 29.79 -6.89 -0.48
C SER A 237 29.28 -6.02 -1.64
N THR A 238 28.02 -6.23 -2.03
CA THR A 238 27.38 -5.66 -3.21
C THR A 238 25.89 -5.52 -2.91
N GLY A 239 25.25 -4.52 -3.53
CA GLY A 239 23.81 -4.34 -3.41
C GLY A 239 23.03 -5.39 -4.20
N GLY A 240 21.90 -5.84 -3.68
CA GLY A 240 20.98 -6.77 -4.36
C GLY A 240 20.69 -8.05 -3.58
N THR A 241 19.55 -8.68 -3.87
CA THR A 241 19.02 -9.83 -3.11
C THR A 241 19.91 -11.07 -3.21
N ALA A 242 20.66 -11.24 -4.30
CA ALA A 242 21.60 -12.35 -4.48
C ALA A 242 22.85 -12.25 -3.58
N ALA A 243 23.23 -11.05 -3.15
CA ALA A 243 24.38 -10.80 -2.28
C ALA A 243 24.00 -10.74 -0.79
N ALA A 244 22.70 -10.82 -0.47
CA ALA A 244 22.20 -10.77 0.88
C ALA A 244 22.76 -11.92 1.74
N ILE A 245 23.21 -11.58 2.94
CA ILE A 245 23.60 -12.55 3.95
C ILE A 245 22.45 -12.70 4.94
N ASN A 246 21.95 -13.92 5.09
CA ASN A 246 20.80 -14.21 5.94
C ASN A 246 21.17 -15.22 7.03
N GLY A 247 20.50 -15.10 8.19
CA GLY A 247 20.57 -16.09 9.26
C GLY A 247 21.95 -16.25 9.90
N ILE A 248 22.72 -15.17 10.06
CA ILE A 248 24.02 -15.24 10.73
C ILE A 248 23.86 -15.84 12.12
N THR A 249 24.58 -16.94 12.37
CA THR A 249 24.68 -17.60 13.68
C THR A 249 26.15 -17.76 14.03
N ILE A 250 26.49 -17.47 15.28
CA ILE A 250 27.86 -17.61 15.81
C ILE A 250 27.81 -18.52 17.02
N THR A 251 28.47 -19.67 16.93
CA THR A 251 28.57 -20.64 18.03
C THR A 251 29.99 -20.66 18.56
N VAL A 252 30.14 -20.46 19.86
CA VAL A 252 31.43 -20.54 20.56
C VAL A 252 31.49 -21.87 21.31
N LYS A 253 32.46 -22.72 20.96
CA LYS A 253 32.74 -23.98 21.66
C LYS A 253 34.07 -23.88 22.40
N ASP A 254 34.15 -24.47 23.58
CA ASP A 254 35.41 -24.63 24.29
C ASP A 254 36.32 -25.67 23.60
N ALA A 255 37.58 -25.77 24.04
CA ALA A 255 38.55 -26.74 23.53
C ALA A 255 38.10 -28.21 23.66
N THR A 256 37.14 -28.48 24.56
CA THR A 256 36.55 -29.81 24.80
C THR A 256 35.25 -30.05 24.02
N GLY A 257 34.75 -29.06 23.29
CA GLY A 257 33.55 -29.13 22.45
C GLY A 257 32.24 -28.64 23.08
N ASN A 258 32.22 -28.17 24.34
CA ASN A 258 31.00 -27.66 24.97
C ASN A 258 30.68 -26.24 24.50
N ILE A 259 29.40 -25.90 24.38
CA ILE A 259 28.95 -24.57 23.94
C ILE A 259 29.06 -23.58 25.09
N ARG A 260 29.75 -22.46 24.86
CA ARG A 260 29.70 -21.30 25.75
C ARG A 260 28.44 -20.50 25.46
N ASN A 261 27.39 -20.72 26.26
CA ASN A 261 26.08 -20.10 26.05
C ASN A 261 26.14 -18.56 26.13
N SER A 262 26.87 -17.99 27.09
CA SER A 262 26.98 -16.52 27.22
C SER A 262 27.63 -15.87 25.99
N ALA A 263 28.74 -16.43 25.50
CA ALA A 263 29.40 -15.95 24.29
C ALA A 263 28.57 -16.20 23.04
N THR A 264 27.98 -17.38 22.91
CA THR A 264 27.15 -17.75 21.76
C THR A 264 25.93 -16.83 21.64
N ASN A 265 25.23 -16.56 22.75
CA ASN A 265 24.06 -15.69 22.73
C ASN A 265 24.42 -14.23 22.42
N ALA A 266 25.53 -13.73 22.98
CA ALA A 266 25.98 -12.36 22.74
C ALA A 266 26.48 -12.15 21.30
N LEU A 267 27.20 -13.12 20.72
CA LEU A 267 27.76 -13.00 19.37
C LEU A 267 26.77 -13.41 18.25
N SER A 268 25.74 -14.21 18.53
CA SER A 268 24.78 -14.68 17.51
C SER A 268 23.53 -13.80 17.34
N SER A 269 23.42 -12.69 18.09
CA SER A 269 22.26 -11.80 18.16
C SER A 269 22.08 -10.87 16.95
N PHE A 270 22.53 -11.27 15.76
CA PHE A 270 22.35 -10.47 14.55
C PHE A 270 20.88 -10.32 14.17
N GLN A 271 20.49 -9.06 13.92
CA GLN A 271 19.20 -8.63 13.37
C GLN A 271 19.44 -7.91 12.04
N GLU A 272 18.56 -8.13 11.07
CA GLU A 272 18.61 -7.43 9.78
C GLU A 272 18.08 -6.00 9.97
N VAL A 273 18.95 -5.01 9.80
CA VAL A 273 18.60 -3.57 9.93
C VAL A 273 18.29 -2.97 8.57
N THR A 274 18.88 -3.50 7.49
CA THR A 274 18.58 -3.05 6.13
C THR A 274 18.46 -4.26 5.21
N ALA A 275 17.26 -4.45 4.66
CA ALA A 275 17.01 -5.51 3.69
C ALA A 275 17.65 -5.18 2.33
N ALA A 276 18.26 -6.19 1.71
CA ALA A 276 18.78 -6.06 0.36
C ALA A 276 17.66 -5.77 -0.64
N LYS A 277 17.89 -4.83 -1.55
CA LYS A 277 16.95 -4.52 -2.64
C LYS A 277 17.69 -4.47 -3.97
N ASN A 278 17.15 -5.13 -4.97
CA ASN A 278 17.61 -4.98 -6.35
C ASN A 278 17.25 -3.59 -6.88
N MET A 279 18.13 -3.04 -7.73
CA MET A 279 17.84 -1.80 -8.46
C MET A 279 16.58 -2.02 -9.30
N ARG A 280 15.59 -1.13 -9.15
CA ARG A 280 14.31 -1.20 -9.85
C ARG A 280 13.78 0.19 -10.12
N ALA A 281 13.16 0.36 -11.28
CA ALA A 281 12.34 1.55 -11.55
C ALA A 281 11.12 1.54 -10.61
N ASP A 282 10.60 2.72 -10.25
CA ASP A 282 9.39 2.82 -9.42
C ASP A 282 8.23 2.12 -10.12
N GLY A 283 7.73 1.05 -9.49
CA GLY A 283 6.56 0.32 -9.95
C GLY A 283 5.46 0.29 -8.90
N SER A 284 5.51 1.20 -7.91
CA SER A 284 4.40 1.39 -6.98
C SER A 284 3.11 1.70 -7.74
N ALA A 285 2.00 1.06 -7.33
CA ALA A 285 0.70 1.32 -7.91
C ALA A 285 0.10 2.57 -7.28
N THR A 286 -0.01 3.64 -8.05
CA THR A 286 -0.69 4.86 -7.63
C THR A 286 -2.18 4.75 -7.94
N PHE A 287 -3.02 4.65 -6.92
CA PHE A 287 -4.47 4.68 -7.04
C PHE A 287 -4.97 6.11 -6.82
N HIS A 288 -5.73 6.64 -7.77
CA HIS A 288 -6.41 7.92 -7.59
C HIS A 288 -7.74 7.67 -6.86
N ILE A 289 -7.76 7.97 -5.56
CA ILE A 289 -8.84 7.65 -4.63
C ILE A 289 -9.63 8.90 -4.23
N GLY A 290 -9.61 9.94 -5.06
CA GLY A 290 -10.38 11.15 -4.85
C GLY A 290 -10.76 11.85 -6.15
N ALA A 291 -11.59 12.88 -6.04
CA ALA A 291 -12.09 13.64 -7.18
C ALA A 291 -11.19 14.84 -7.56
N ASN A 292 -10.21 15.19 -6.72
CA ASN A 292 -9.30 16.31 -6.94
C ASN A 292 -7.86 15.84 -7.17
N ALA A 293 -7.07 16.69 -7.83
CA ALA A 293 -5.66 16.45 -8.06
C ALA A 293 -4.90 16.13 -6.75
N ASN A 294 -3.94 15.20 -6.85
CA ASN A 294 -3.05 14.76 -5.76
C ASN A 294 -3.73 13.95 -4.63
N GLN A 295 -4.96 13.49 -4.81
CA GLN A 295 -5.60 12.54 -3.89
C GLN A 295 -5.24 11.10 -4.25
N ASN A 296 -3.96 10.76 -4.10
CA ASN A 296 -3.41 9.48 -4.50
C ASN A 296 -3.07 8.60 -3.29
N LEU A 297 -3.23 7.29 -3.46
CA LEU A 297 -2.67 6.27 -2.58
C LEU A 297 -1.57 5.54 -3.34
N ASN A 298 -0.34 5.58 -2.81
CA ASN A 298 0.75 4.76 -3.32
C ASN A 298 0.72 3.43 -2.59
N LEU A 299 0.53 2.35 -3.33
CA LEU A 299 0.65 0.99 -2.85
C LEU A 299 1.94 0.39 -3.39
N ASP A 300 2.84 0.06 -2.48
CA ASP A 300 4.09 -0.63 -2.77
C ASP A 300 4.09 -1.99 -2.08
N ILE A 301 4.44 -3.03 -2.85
CA ILE A 301 4.61 -4.40 -2.36
C ILE A 301 6.09 -4.76 -2.49
N ASN A 302 6.69 -5.18 -1.37
CA ASN A 302 8.08 -5.61 -1.40
C ASN A 302 8.25 -6.93 -2.18
N GLU A 303 9.48 -7.21 -2.62
CA GLU A 303 9.79 -8.46 -3.30
C GLU A 303 9.69 -9.65 -2.33
N MET A 304 8.97 -10.69 -2.73
CA MET A 304 8.67 -11.89 -1.94
C MET A 304 9.13 -13.18 -2.63
N THR A 305 10.12 -13.07 -3.52
CA THR A 305 10.80 -14.22 -4.14
C THR A 305 11.56 -15.02 -3.08
N ALA A 306 11.84 -16.30 -3.34
CA ALA A 306 12.63 -17.14 -2.43
C ALA A 306 14.01 -16.52 -2.19
N SER A 307 14.58 -15.83 -3.18
CA SER A 307 15.86 -15.12 -3.05
C SER A 307 15.74 -13.90 -2.12
N ALA A 308 14.69 -13.08 -2.25
CA ALA A 308 14.46 -11.92 -1.37
C ALA A 308 14.14 -12.33 0.08
N LEU A 309 13.42 -13.44 0.24
CA LEU A 309 13.14 -14.05 1.55
C LEU A 309 14.35 -14.81 2.12
N GLY A 310 15.39 -15.02 1.32
CA GLY A 310 16.60 -15.74 1.71
C GLY A 310 16.43 -17.26 1.79
N VAL A 311 15.27 -17.80 1.41
CA VAL A 311 14.93 -19.23 1.44
C VAL A 311 15.32 -19.99 0.16
N ALA A 312 15.76 -19.28 -0.88
CA ALA A 312 16.28 -19.88 -2.10
C ALA A 312 17.45 -20.79 -1.77
N GLY A 313 17.35 -22.10 -2.04
CA GLY A 313 18.48 -23.03 -1.98
C GLY A 313 19.00 -23.43 -0.59
N LEU A 314 18.25 -23.16 0.49
CA LEU A 314 18.61 -23.53 1.87
C LEU A 314 19.09 -24.97 1.99
N GLN A 315 20.22 -25.15 2.67
CA GLN A 315 20.75 -26.47 2.98
C GLN A 315 20.35 -26.92 4.38
N VAL A 316 19.79 -28.11 4.49
CA VAL A 316 19.44 -28.80 5.73
C VAL A 316 20.15 -30.15 5.85
N THR A 317 21.22 -30.37 5.09
CA THR A 317 21.95 -31.65 5.04
C THR A 317 22.71 -31.99 6.32
N ASN A 318 22.99 -30.99 7.18
CA ASN A 318 23.65 -31.15 8.47
C ASN A 318 22.87 -30.42 9.58
N GLN A 319 22.97 -30.89 10.82
CA GLN A 319 22.31 -30.27 11.99
C GLN A 319 22.62 -28.77 12.14
N GLY A 320 23.88 -28.36 11.98
CA GLY A 320 24.26 -26.95 12.03
C GLY A 320 23.64 -26.10 10.92
N GLN A 321 23.49 -26.68 9.72
CA GLN A 321 22.84 -26.01 8.60
C GLN A 321 21.33 -25.92 8.81
N ALA A 322 20.69 -26.97 9.35
CA ALA A 322 19.28 -26.96 9.73
C ALA A 322 18.95 -25.88 10.78
N ASN A 323 19.82 -25.68 11.77
CA ASN A 323 19.66 -24.61 12.76
C ASN A 323 19.75 -23.20 12.13
N THR A 324 20.68 -23.03 11.19
CA THR A 324 20.81 -21.77 10.44
C THR A 324 19.58 -21.55 9.55
N ALA A 325 19.11 -22.59 8.86
CA ALA A 325 17.90 -22.59 8.04
C ALA A 325 16.65 -22.20 8.84
N MET A 326 16.47 -22.73 10.06
CA MET A 326 15.36 -22.33 10.93
C MET A 326 15.36 -20.83 11.20
N LYS A 327 16.52 -20.24 11.52
CA LYS A 327 16.64 -18.80 11.77
C LYS A 327 16.27 -17.98 10.52
N VAL A 328 16.74 -18.40 9.34
CA VAL A 328 16.39 -17.74 8.07
C VAL A 328 14.88 -17.82 7.79
N ILE A 329 14.27 -19.00 8.00
CA ILE A 329 12.84 -19.21 7.77
C ILE A 329 12.00 -18.41 8.75
N ASP A 330 12.39 -18.32 10.03
CA ASP A 330 11.70 -17.49 11.02
C ASP A 330 11.72 -16.01 10.61
N THR A 331 12.87 -15.50 10.15
CA THR A 331 12.97 -14.14 9.60
C THR A 331 12.13 -13.97 8.33
N ALA A 332 12.09 -14.97 7.44
CA ALA A 332 11.24 -14.94 6.24
C ALA A 332 9.74 -14.90 6.59
N ILE A 333 9.30 -15.70 7.56
CA ILE A 333 7.93 -15.69 8.07
C ILE A 333 7.58 -14.31 8.64
N GLN A 334 8.48 -13.70 9.41
CA GLN A 334 8.30 -12.34 9.93
C GLN A 334 8.17 -11.30 8.80
N LYS A 335 8.99 -11.38 7.75
CA LYS A 335 8.91 -10.49 6.57
C LYS A 335 7.56 -10.62 5.84
N VAL A 336 7.12 -11.85 5.55
CA VAL A 336 5.81 -12.11 4.91
C VAL A 336 4.67 -11.61 5.79
N SER A 337 4.76 -11.82 7.10
CA SER A 337 3.72 -11.39 8.05
C SER A 337 3.64 -9.87 8.16
N ALA A 338 4.79 -9.18 8.15
CA ALA A 338 4.85 -7.72 8.12
C ALA A 338 4.24 -7.16 6.82
N GLU A 339 4.53 -7.78 5.68
CA GLU A 339 3.93 -7.36 4.39
C GLU A 339 2.41 -7.56 4.37
N ARG A 340 1.91 -8.70 4.86
CA ARG A 340 0.45 -8.95 5.01
C ARG A 340 -0.21 -7.92 5.93
N SER A 341 0.43 -7.59 7.06
CA SER A 341 -0.06 -6.56 7.96
C SER A 341 -0.15 -5.19 7.28
N LYS A 342 0.87 -4.83 6.48
CA LYS A 342 0.88 -3.61 5.67
C LYS A 342 -0.28 -3.58 4.67
N LEU A 343 -0.47 -4.67 3.92
CA LEU A 343 -1.56 -4.81 2.95
C LEU A 343 -2.95 -4.71 3.61
N GLY A 344 -3.16 -5.37 4.75
CA GLY A 344 -4.40 -5.26 5.52
C GLY A 344 -4.68 -3.84 6.00
N SER A 345 -3.64 -3.09 6.40
CA SER A 345 -3.79 -1.68 6.76
C SER A 345 -4.23 -0.80 5.57
N PHE A 346 -3.73 -1.10 4.36
CA PHE A 346 -4.16 -0.42 3.14
C PHE A 346 -5.60 -0.76 2.77
N GLN A 347 -6.02 -2.02 2.95
CA GLN A 347 -7.43 -2.40 2.75
C GLN A 347 -8.35 -1.61 3.69
N ASN A 348 -8.07 -1.59 4.99
CA ASN A 348 -8.86 -0.83 5.96
C ASN A 348 -8.96 0.65 5.59
N ARG A 349 -7.84 1.23 5.15
CA ARG A 349 -7.79 2.62 4.69
C ARG A 349 -8.63 2.84 3.43
N LEU A 350 -8.61 1.92 2.47
CA LEU A 350 -9.45 1.99 1.26
C LEU A 350 -10.94 1.85 1.60
N GLU A 351 -11.31 0.96 2.53
CA GLU A 351 -12.71 0.81 3.00
C GLU A 351 -13.23 2.10 3.65
N HIS A 352 -12.44 2.71 4.55
CA HIS A 352 -12.79 4.02 5.12
C HIS A 352 -12.86 5.12 4.06
N THR A 353 -11.98 5.07 3.05
CA THR A 353 -12.00 6.02 1.94
C THR A 353 -13.28 5.85 1.11
N ILE A 354 -13.68 4.63 0.76
CA ILE A 354 -14.92 4.34 0.01
C ILE A 354 -16.14 4.87 0.77
N ASN A 355 -16.21 4.64 2.09
CA ASN A 355 -17.30 5.15 2.90
C ASN A 355 -17.35 6.69 2.88
N ASN A 356 -16.20 7.36 3.03
CA ASN A 356 -16.12 8.83 2.98
C ASN A 356 -16.46 9.39 1.58
N LEU A 357 -16.00 8.74 0.52
CA LEU A 357 -16.34 9.10 -0.87
C LEU A 357 -17.85 8.95 -1.11
N GLY A 358 -18.46 7.87 -0.62
CA GLY A 358 -19.90 7.64 -0.70
C GLY A 358 -20.70 8.75 -0.01
N THR A 359 -20.38 9.04 1.25
CA THR A 359 -21.02 10.14 2.00
C THR A 359 -20.81 11.51 1.32
N SER A 360 -19.63 11.75 0.76
CA SER A 360 -19.36 12.99 0.02
C SER A 360 -20.14 13.08 -1.29
N SER A 361 -20.27 11.98 -2.03
CA SER A 361 -21.04 11.88 -3.28
C SER A 361 -22.53 12.12 -3.00
N GLU A 362 -23.07 11.53 -1.93
CA GLU A 362 -24.45 11.73 -1.49
C GLU A 362 -24.72 13.19 -1.10
N ASN A 363 -23.86 13.78 -0.27
CA ASN A 363 -24.01 15.17 0.16
C ASN A 363 -23.91 16.16 -0.99
N LEU A 364 -22.99 15.93 -1.94
CA LEU A 364 -22.88 16.76 -3.15
C LEU A 364 -24.08 16.57 -4.08
N THR A 365 -24.62 15.36 -4.19
CA THR A 365 -25.84 15.09 -4.96
C THR A 365 -27.04 15.82 -4.36
N ALA A 366 -27.19 15.80 -3.03
CA ALA A 366 -28.23 16.56 -2.34
C ALA A 366 -28.05 18.08 -2.47
N ALA A 367 -26.80 18.57 -2.51
CA ALA A 367 -26.51 19.97 -2.79
C ALA A 367 -26.82 20.35 -4.26
N GLU A 368 -26.48 19.48 -5.21
CA GLU A 368 -26.75 19.68 -6.64
C GLU A 368 -28.26 19.69 -6.92
N SER A 369 -29.00 18.75 -6.34
CA SER A 369 -30.47 18.71 -6.41
C SER A 369 -31.10 20.01 -5.90
N ARG A 370 -30.68 20.55 -4.76
CA ARG A 370 -31.20 21.83 -4.25
C ARG A 370 -30.91 23.03 -5.16
N VAL A 371 -29.83 22.98 -5.94
CA VAL A 371 -29.45 24.04 -6.87
C VAL A 371 -30.19 23.88 -8.19
N ARG A 372 -30.27 22.66 -8.73
CA ARG A 372 -30.68 22.42 -10.11
C ARG A 372 -32.09 21.88 -10.25
N ASP A 373 -32.59 21.10 -9.30
CA ASP A 373 -33.91 20.50 -9.38
C ASP A 373 -35.01 21.49 -9.03
N VAL A 374 -36.20 21.24 -9.58
CA VAL A 374 -37.39 22.06 -9.31
C VAL A 374 -38.29 21.39 -8.29
N ASP A 375 -38.88 22.19 -7.40
CA ASP A 375 -40.04 21.76 -6.62
C ASP A 375 -41.26 21.68 -7.54
N MET A 376 -41.63 20.45 -7.91
CA MET A 376 -42.71 20.17 -8.84
C MET A 376 -44.06 20.74 -8.36
N ALA A 377 -44.35 20.70 -7.06
CA ALA A 377 -45.62 21.21 -6.54
C ALA A 377 -45.69 22.73 -6.72
N LYS A 378 -44.61 23.44 -6.42
CA LYS A 378 -44.52 24.89 -6.62
C LYS A 378 -44.61 25.28 -8.09
N GLU A 379 -43.93 24.55 -8.97
CA GLU A 379 -43.94 24.89 -10.39
C GLU A 379 -45.27 24.56 -11.09
N MET A 380 -45.98 23.52 -10.64
CA MET A 380 -47.37 23.25 -11.07
C MET A 380 -48.33 24.38 -10.67
N MET A 381 -48.18 24.94 -9.47
CA MET A 381 -48.94 26.11 -9.03
C MET A 381 -48.62 27.34 -9.89
N ASN A 382 -47.35 27.58 -10.20
CA ASN A 382 -46.93 28.66 -11.10
C ASN A 382 -47.48 28.48 -12.53
N GLN A 383 -47.40 27.27 -13.08
CA GLN A 383 -47.95 26.95 -14.39
C GLN A 383 -49.46 27.22 -14.42
N THR A 384 -50.19 26.76 -13.40
CA THR A 384 -51.64 26.96 -13.29
C THR A 384 -51.99 28.44 -13.18
N LYS A 385 -51.28 29.19 -12.35
CA LYS A 385 -51.43 30.64 -12.23
C LYS A 385 -51.20 31.35 -13.56
N ASN A 386 -50.13 31.02 -14.28
CA ASN A 386 -49.80 31.62 -15.57
C ASN A 386 -50.81 31.25 -16.66
N SER A 387 -51.35 30.03 -16.63
CA SER A 387 -52.45 29.58 -17.51
C SER A 387 -53.72 30.41 -17.27
N ILE A 388 -54.12 30.60 -16.01
CA ILE A 388 -55.28 31.44 -15.64
C ILE A 388 -55.06 32.89 -16.06
N LEU A 389 -53.86 33.45 -15.86
CA LEU A 389 -53.51 34.80 -16.28
C LEU A 389 -53.55 34.96 -17.81
N SER A 390 -53.09 33.96 -18.57
CA SER A 390 -53.16 33.96 -20.03
C SER A 390 -54.61 33.97 -20.52
N GLN A 391 -55.47 33.13 -19.93
CA GLN A 391 -56.90 33.09 -20.24
C GLN A 391 -57.60 34.42 -19.88
N ALA A 392 -57.31 34.98 -18.71
CA ALA A 392 -57.86 36.26 -18.28
C ALA A 392 -57.39 37.43 -19.15
N ALA A 393 -56.12 37.44 -19.57
CA ALA A 393 -55.58 38.47 -20.47
C ALA A 393 -56.19 38.37 -21.88
N GLN A 394 -56.48 37.16 -22.37
CA GLN A 394 -57.24 36.96 -23.61
C GLN A 394 -58.66 37.53 -23.51
N ALA A 395 -59.38 37.25 -22.41
CA ALA A 395 -60.71 37.79 -22.17
C ALA A 395 -60.70 39.32 -22.08
N MET A 396 -59.72 39.90 -21.36
CA MET A 396 -59.55 41.34 -21.22
C MET A 396 -59.13 42.03 -22.53
N LEU A 397 -58.33 41.37 -23.36
CA LEU A 397 -57.97 41.85 -24.68
C LEU A 397 -59.19 41.87 -25.62
N ALA A 398 -60.02 40.82 -25.56
CA ALA A 398 -61.29 40.79 -26.29
C ALA A 398 -62.21 41.95 -25.85
N GLN A 399 -62.31 42.23 -24.56
CA GLN A 399 -63.11 43.33 -24.03
C GLN A 399 -62.52 44.72 -24.33
N ALA A 400 -61.20 44.87 -24.23
CA ALA A 400 -60.50 46.10 -24.58
C ALA A 400 -60.65 46.44 -26.08
N ASN A 401 -60.73 45.44 -26.96
CA ASN A 401 -60.98 45.64 -28.39
C ASN A 401 -62.43 46.07 -28.71
N GLN A 402 -63.39 45.79 -27.83
CA GLN A 402 -64.80 46.21 -28.00
C GLN A 402 -65.04 47.66 -27.54
N GLN A 403 -64.20 48.20 -26.65
CA GLN A 403 -64.37 49.53 -26.07
C GLN A 403 -64.38 50.68 -27.13
N PRO A 404 -63.50 50.69 -28.15
CA PRO A 404 -63.57 51.68 -29.23
C PRO A 404 -64.80 51.53 -30.13
N GLN A 405 -65.36 50.32 -30.26
CA GLN A 405 -66.54 50.06 -31.10
C GLN A 405 -67.81 50.64 -30.49
N GLY A 406 -67.96 50.60 -29.15
CA GLY A 406 -69.06 51.27 -28.45
C GLY A 406 -69.02 52.79 -28.57
N VAL A 407 -67.83 53.38 -28.67
CA VAL A 407 -67.67 54.83 -28.93
C VAL A 407 -67.98 55.16 -30.40
N LEU A 408 -67.62 54.28 -31.34
CA LEU A 408 -67.97 54.46 -32.76
C LEU A 408 -69.50 54.43 -32.99
N GLN A 409 -70.25 53.67 -32.19
CA GLN A 409 -71.72 53.67 -32.22
C GLN A 409 -72.35 54.98 -31.74
N LEU A 410 -71.68 55.73 -30.85
CA LEU A 410 -72.12 57.06 -30.39
C LEU A 410 -71.80 58.19 -31.37
N LEU A 411 -70.93 57.93 -32.35
CA LEU A 411 -70.50 58.87 -33.39
C LEU A 411 -71.24 58.65 -34.73
N ARG A 412 -72.20 57.72 -34.79
CA ARG A 412 -73.04 57.45 -35.96
C ARG A 412 -74.41 58.09 -35.87
#